data_AF-A0AAP9Y7A5-F1
#
_entry.id   AF-A0AAP9Y7A5-F1
#
_cell.length_a   1.000
_cell.length_b   1.000
_cell.length_c   1.000
_cell.angle_alpha   90.00
_cell.angle_beta   90.00
_cell.angle_gamma   90.00
#
_symmetry.space_group_name_H-M   'P 1'
#
loop_
_entity.id
_entity.type
_entity.pdbx_description
1 polymer ?
#
loop_
_entity_poly.entity_id
_entity_poly.type
_entity_poly.pdbx_seq_one_letter_code
_entity_poly.pdbx_strand_id
1 'polypeptide(L)'
;MVDILNEHWSDLEATETHLTLAYSRTGFCDVNIEPEFWMTGVPTISDEAIEMLSVKTDNTNTLQPGIYPGLYQYVPQDCHFSMIPADHANETLETKTTKSSSPFGSFKVQELAVSADCHLVVVTGEGVMG
;
A
#
# COMPACT_ATOMS: atom_id res chain seq x y z
N MET A 1 -10.83 -2.78 -9.03
CA MET A 1 -9.98 -2.50 -7.85
C MET A 1 -8.78 -1.66 -8.27
N VAL A 2 -8.13 -2.01 -9.39
CA VAL A 2 -7.11 -1.17 -10.04
C VAL A 2 -7.60 0.28 -10.26
N ASP A 3 -8.80 0.47 -10.83
CA ASP A 3 -9.34 1.82 -11.07
C ASP A 3 -9.45 2.66 -9.80
N ILE A 4 -9.85 2.03 -8.68
CA ILE A 4 -9.99 2.70 -7.38
C ILE A 4 -8.61 3.04 -6.82
N LEU A 5 -7.65 2.13 -6.98
CA LEU A 5 -6.27 2.35 -6.57
C LEU A 5 -5.65 3.52 -7.33
N ASN A 6 -5.85 3.61 -8.65
CA ASN A 6 -5.36 4.70 -9.47
C ASN A 6 -6.17 5.99 -9.31
N GLU A 7 -7.45 5.92 -8.92
CA GLU A 7 -8.20 7.11 -8.52
C GLU A 7 -7.60 7.72 -7.25
N HIS A 8 -7.21 6.88 -6.30
CA HIS A 8 -6.60 7.33 -5.05
C HIS A 8 -5.14 7.76 -5.25
N TRP A 9 -4.34 6.90 -5.88
CA TRP A 9 -2.90 7.06 -6.17
C TRP A 9 -2.66 7.04 -7.68
N SER A 10 -2.94 8.17 -8.34
CA SER A 10 -2.86 8.29 -9.80
C SER A 10 -1.47 7.96 -10.34
N ASP A 11 -0.44 8.26 -9.56
CA ASP A 11 0.94 8.15 -10.00
C ASP A 11 1.48 6.71 -9.92
N LEU A 12 0.68 5.76 -9.39
CA LEU A 12 1.02 4.34 -9.41
C LEU A 12 0.79 3.70 -10.77
N GLU A 13 -0.14 4.24 -11.56
CA GLU A 13 -0.56 3.70 -12.85
C GLU A 13 -0.68 2.16 -12.84
N ALA A 14 -1.30 1.62 -11.79
CA ALA A 14 -1.34 0.19 -11.57
C ALA A 14 -2.06 -0.49 -12.73
N THR A 15 -1.54 -1.64 -13.16
CA THR A 15 -2.11 -2.45 -14.25
C THR A 15 -2.86 -3.66 -13.70
N GLU A 16 -2.44 -4.15 -12.54
CA GLU A 16 -3.06 -5.26 -11.81
C GLU A 16 -2.98 -4.97 -10.30
N THR A 17 -3.96 -5.45 -9.52
CA THR A 17 -3.90 -5.30 -8.07
C THR A 17 -4.60 -6.43 -7.34
N HIS A 18 -3.93 -6.95 -6.31
CA HIS A 18 -4.47 -7.92 -5.36
C HIS A 18 -4.50 -7.28 -3.98
N LEU A 19 -5.69 -6.99 -3.45
CA LEU A 19 -5.86 -6.37 -2.14
C LEU A 19 -6.60 -7.31 -1.19
N THR A 20 -6.21 -7.28 0.08
CA THR A 20 -6.96 -7.85 1.20
C THR A 20 -7.29 -6.74 2.19
N LEU A 21 -8.57 -6.69 2.59
CA LEU A 21 -9.07 -5.76 3.59
C LEU A 21 -9.50 -6.56 4.83
N ALA A 22 -9.08 -6.09 6.00
CA ALA A 22 -9.52 -6.59 7.29
C ALA A 22 -10.18 -5.44 8.05
N TYR A 23 -11.45 -5.60 8.41
CA TYR A 23 -12.22 -4.57 9.11
C TYR A 23 -12.13 -4.76 10.63
N SER A 24 -11.94 -3.68 11.38
CA SER A 24 -12.13 -3.72 12.82
C SER A 24 -13.64 -3.83 13.13
N ARG A 25 -14.02 -4.72 14.05
CA ARG A 25 -15.42 -4.84 14.48
C ARG A 25 -15.71 -3.73 15.50
N THR A 26 -16.50 -2.75 15.11
CA THR A 26 -17.04 -1.76 16.06
C THR A 26 -18.06 -2.43 16.98
N GLY A 27 -17.63 -2.77 18.19
CA GLY A 27 -18.50 -3.18 19.28
C GLY A 27 -19.21 -1.98 19.90
N PHE A 28 -20.49 -2.15 20.25
CA PHE A 28 -21.27 -1.16 21.00
C PHE A 28 -20.58 -0.90 22.34
N CYS A 29 -20.05 0.32 22.54
CA CYS A 29 -19.41 0.84 23.78
C CYS A 29 -17.86 0.91 23.85
N ASP A 30 -17.12 1.17 22.77
CA ASP A 30 -15.73 1.62 22.91
C ASP A 30 -15.44 2.92 22.16
N VAL A 31 -14.70 3.80 22.85
CA VAL A 31 -14.17 5.05 22.31
C VAL A 31 -13.25 4.73 21.13
N ASN A 32 -13.54 5.35 20.00
CA ASN A 32 -12.99 5.06 18.68
C ASN A 32 -11.47 5.36 18.64
N ILE A 33 -10.63 4.35 18.93
CA ILE A 33 -9.16 4.46 18.95
C ILE A 33 -8.51 3.46 17.95
N GLU A 34 -9.26 2.53 17.38
CA GLU A 34 -8.76 1.58 16.37
C GLU A 34 -9.02 2.05 14.94
N PRO A 35 -8.14 1.74 13.97
CA PRO A 35 -8.40 2.01 12.55
C PRO A 35 -9.63 1.22 12.07
N GLU A 36 -10.43 1.78 11.17
CA GLU A 36 -11.65 1.12 10.68
C GLU A 36 -11.33 -0.09 9.80
N PHE A 37 -10.22 -0.04 9.07
CA PHE A 37 -9.70 -1.18 8.33
C PHE A 37 -8.18 -1.20 8.22
N TRP A 38 -7.63 -2.40 8.11
CA TRP A 38 -6.28 -2.67 7.61
C TRP A 38 -6.36 -3.13 6.16
N MET A 39 -5.39 -2.68 5.36
CA MET A 39 -5.23 -3.08 3.98
C MET A 39 -3.83 -3.61 3.76
N THR A 40 -3.73 -4.76 3.08
CA THR A 40 -2.49 -5.20 2.43
C THR A 40 -2.76 -5.38 0.96
N GLY A 41 -1.85 -4.88 0.13
CA GLY A 41 -1.99 -4.89 -1.31
C GLY A 41 -0.71 -5.24 -2.04
N VAL A 42 -0.85 -5.93 -3.17
CA VAL A 42 0.25 -6.23 -4.09
C VAL A 42 -0.13 -5.74 -5.50
N PRO A 43 -0.04 -4.43 -5.78
CA PRO A 43 -0.23 -3.90 -7.13
C PRO A 43 0.99 -4.09 -8.03
N THR A 44 0.73 -4.36 -9.31
CA THR A 44 1.68 -4.23 -10.41
C THR A 44 1.65 -2.80 -10.92
N ILE A 45 2.80 -2.14 -10.97
CA ILE A 45 2.95 -0.71 -11.28
C ILE A 45 3.88 -0.49 -12.47
N SER A 46 3.91 0.72 -13.03
CA SER A 46 4.80 1.10 -14.14
C SER A 46 6.24 1.36 -13.68
N ASP A 47 7.19 1.35 -14.62
CA ASP A 47 8.60 1.68 -14.35
C ASP A 47 8.74 3.11 -13.83
N GLU A 48 7.93 4.04 -14.36
CA GLU A 48 7.88 5.42 -13.90
C GLU A 48 7.47 5.51 -12.43
N ALA A 49 6.47 4.73 -12.01
CA ALA A 49 6.03 4.66 -10.61
C ALA A 49 7.10 4.05 -9.70
N ILE A 50 7.84 3.05 -10.17
CA ILE A 50 8.95 2.43 -9.44
C ILE A 50 10.06 3.46 -9.22
N GLU A 51 10.43 4.21 -10.25
CA GLU A 51 11.44 5.27 -10.13
C GLU A 51 11.00 6.33 -9.13
N MET A 52 9.74 6.79 -9.21
CA MET A 52 9.17 7.78 -8.28
C MET A 52 9.19 7.33 -6.82
N LEU A 53 8.87 6.06 -6.55
CA LEU A 53 8.89 5.49 -5.20
C LEU A 53 10.31 5.20 -4.70
N SER A 54 11.20 4.82 -5.61
CA SER A 54 12.56 4.37 -5.25
C SER A 54 13.54 5.51 -4.96
N VAL A 55 13.17 6.76 -5.19
CA VAL A 55 14.05 7.95 -5.03
C VAL A 55 14.70 8.05 -3.65
N LYS A 56 14.00 7.64 -2.58
CA LYS A 56 14.55 7.59 -1.21
C LYS A 56 14.46 6.20 -0.60
N THR A 57 14.84 5.19 -1.38
CA THR A 57 14.99 3.84 -0.84
C THR A 57 16.19 3.82 0.11
N ASP A 58 15.97 3.42 1.37
CA ASP A 58 17.08 2.99 2.21
C ASP A 58 17.54 1.64 1.65
N ASN A 59 18.73 1.62 1.06
CA ASN A 59 19.40 0.46 0.43
C ASN A 59 19.78 -0.65 1.42
N THR A 60 18.91 -0.89 2.41
CA THR A 60 19.08 -1.81 3.51
C THR A 60 17.81 -2.64 3.69
N ASN A 61 18.01 -3.95 3.56
CA ASN A 61 17.13 -5.05 3.91
C ASN A 61 16.07 -5.49 2.90
N THR A 62 16.46 -6.61 2.27
CA THR A 62 15.70 -7.73 1.70
C THR A 62 14.73 -8.40 2.67
N LEU A 63 14.10 -7.66 3.60
CA LEU A 63 13.01 -8.23 4.40
C LEU A 63 11.70 -8.04 3.64
N GLN A 64 11.05 -9.16 3.30
CA GLN A 64 9.66 -9.12 2.87
C GLN A 64 8.86 -8.39 3.97
N PRO A 65 8.02 -7.39 3.62
CA PRO A 65 7.13 -6.75 4.58
C PRO A 65 6.29 -7.80 5.31
N GLY A 66 5.64 -7.42 6.41
CA GLY A 66 4.62 -8.26 7.02
C GLY A 66 3.41 -8.40 6.08
N ILE A 67 3.51 -9.24 5.04
CA ILE A 67 2.45 -9.43 4.05
C ILE A 67 1.42 -10.41 4.62
N TYR A 68 0.14 -10.11 4.44
CA TYR A 68 -0.93 -11.04 4.79
C TYR A 68 -0.74 -12.39 4.05
N PRO A 69 -0.82 -13.55 4.74
CA PRO A 69 -0.45 -14.83 4.13
C PRO A 69 -1.17 -15.20 2.83
N GLY A 70 -2.41 -14.73 2.65
CA GLY A 70 -3.18 -14.93 1.43
C GLY A 70 -2.59 -14.23 0.19
N LEU A 71 -1.68 -13.27 0.38
CA LEU A 71 -1.03 -12.51 -0.68
C LEU A 71 0.34 -13.04 -1.06
N TYR A 72 0.92 -14.01 -0.32
CA TYR A 72 2.21 -14.60 -0.66
C TYR A 72 2.22 -15.27 -2.04
N GLN A 73 1.08 -15.78 -2.51
CA GLN A 73 0.98 -16.36 -3.86
C GLN A 73 1.18 -15.33 -4.99
N TYR A 74 0.99 -14.04 -4.70
CA TYR A 74 1.15 -12.94 -5.66
C TYR A 74 2.51 -12.24 -5.52
N VAL A 75 3.33 -12.66 -4.55
CA VAL A 75 4.67 -12.13 -4.32
C VAL A 75 5.68 -13.23 -4.66
N PRO A 76 6.29 -13.19 -5.85
CA PRO A 76 7.26 -14.20 -6.23
C PRO A 76 8.47 -14.17 -5.29
N GLN A 77 8.96 -15.35 -4.93
CA GLN A 77 10.07 -15.49 -3.97
C GLN A 77 11.41 -15.01 -4.54
N ASP A 78 11.53 -14.93 -5.87
CA ASP A 78 12.75 -14.51 -6.57
C ASP A 78 12.84 -12.98 -6.79
N CYS A 79 11.84 -12.21 -6.33
CA CYS A 79 11.82 -10.76 -6.48
C CYS A 79 12.60 -10.06 -5.36
N HIS A 80 13.45 -9.09 -5.71
CA HIS A 80 14.13 -8.25 -4.72
C HIS A 80 13.27 -7.06 -4.34
N PHE A 81 12.91 -7.00 -3.06
CA PHE A 81 12.17 -5.89 -2.50
C PHE A 81 13.11 -4.93 -1.79
N SER A 82 12.85 -3.64 -1.98
CA SER A 82 13.46 -2.57 -1.22
C SER A 82 12.38 -1.83 -0.43
N MET A 83 12.62 -1.63 0.87
CA MET A 83 11.68 -0.89 1.71
C MET A 83 11.77 0.61 1.45
N ILE A 84 10.59 1.22 1.30
CA ILE A 84 10.43 2.67 1.23
C ILE A 84 9.98 3.16 2.61
N PRO A 85 10.67 4.16 3.20
CA PRO A 85 10.25 4.74 4.47
C PRO A 85 8.79 5.19 4.42
N ALA A 86 8.01 4.84 5.44
CA ALA A 86 6.57 5.12 5.47
C ALA A 86 6.26 6.61 5.29
N ASP A 87 7.05 7.51 5.88
CA ASP A 87 6.88 8.97 5.70
C ASP A 87 7.04 9.39 4.24
N HIS A 88 8.00 8.80 3.52
CA HIS A 88 8.20 9.06 2.10
C HIS A 88 7.07 8.46 1.27
N ALA A 89 6.65 7.22 1.55
CA ALA A 89 5.52 6.60 0.88
C ALA A 89 4.22 7.41 1.04
N ASN A 90 3.94 7.91 2.25
CA ASN A 90 2.77 8.75 2.50
C ASN A 90 2.86 10.13 1.82
N GLU A 91 4.06 10.68 1.63
CA GLU A 91 4.28 11.91 0.86
C GLU A 91 4.09 11.67 -0.64
N THR A 92 4.75 10.65 -1.21
CA THR A 92 4.74 10.34 -2.63
C THR A 92 3.38 9.84 -3.12
N LEU A 93 2.69 9.01 -2.32
CA LEU A 93 1.33 8.56 -2.64
C LEU A 93 0.26 9.58 -2.25
N GLU A 94 0.66 10.79 -1.86
CA GLU A 94 -0.23 11.87 -1.40
C GLU A 94 -1.30 11.39 -0.41
N THR A 95 -0.98 10.45 0.49
CA THR A 95 -1.99 9.79 1.34
C THR A 95 -2.67 10.75 2.33
N LYS A 96 -2.11 11.95 2.47
CA LYS A 96 -2.65 13.06 3.24
C LYS A 96 -3.75 13.83 2.52
N THR A 97 -3.91 13.70 1.20
CA THR A 97 -5.01 14.30 0.44
C THR A 97 -6.18 13.32 0.45
N THR A 98 -7.12 13.51 1.37
CA THR A 98 -8.40 12.80 1.33
C THR A 98 -9.13 13.20 0.04
N LYS A 99 -9.00 12.40 -1.02
CA LYS A 99 -9.91 12.48 -2.15
C LYS A 99 -11.26 11.99 -1.64
N SER A 100 -12.20 12.92 -1.45
CA SER A 100 -13.53 12.69 -0.86
C SER A 100 -14.41 11.71 -1.62
N SER A 101 -14.00 11.25 -2.82
CA SER A 101 -14.68 10.23 -3.60
C SER A 101 -14.15 8.81 -3.39
N SER A 102 -13.00 8.63 -2.73
CA SER A 102 -12.38 7.32 -2.57
C SER A 102 -13.09 6.49 -1.49
N PRO A 103 -13.42 5.20 -1.75
CA PRO A 103 -13.97 4.31 -0.73
C PRO A 103 -13.00 4.03 0.42
N PHE A 104 -11.73 4.45 0.28
CA PHE A 104 -10.68 4.27 1.29
C PHE A 104 -10.54 5.47 2.24
N GLY A 105 -11.28 6.57 2.01
CA GLY A 105 -11.25 7.75 2.88
C GLY A 105 -9.82 8.28 3.11
N SER A 106 -9.40 8.36 4.37
CA SER A 106 -8.01 8.63 4.71
C SER A 106 -7.27 7.30 4.92
N PHE A 107 -6.12 7.16 4.27
CA PHE A 107 -5.27 5.98 4.37
C PHE A 107 -3.88 6.38 4.84
N LYS A 108 -3.27 5.58 5.69
CA LYS A 108 -1.90 5.76 6.13
C LYS A 108 -1.10 4.51 5.81
N VAL A 109 -0.07 4.69 4.98
CA VAL A 109 0.90 3.65 4.67
C VAL A 109 1.76 3.42 5.92
N GLN A 110 1.85 2.17 6.35
CA GLN A 110 2.69 1.75 7.48
C GLN A 110 3.97 1.09 6.96
N GLU A 111 3.85 0.27 5.92
CA GLU A 111 4.98 -0.35 5.24
C GLU A 111 4.75 -0.29 3.72
N LEU A 112 5.82 0.05 2.99
CA LEU A 112 5.83 0.00 1.53
C LEU A 112 7.14 -0.65 1.09
N ALA A 113 7.05 -1.63 0.21
CA ALA A 113 8.22 -2.21 -0.44
C ALA A 113 8.00 -2.28 -1.94
N VAL A 114 9.03 -1.95 -2.70
CA VAL A 114 9.02 -1.95 -4.16
C VAL A 114 10.00 -3.00 -4.69
N SER A 115 9.60 -3.72 -5.72
CA SER A 115 10.44 -4.64 -6.47
C SER A 115 10.51 -4.20 -7.91
N ALA A 116 11.61 -3.54 -8.26
CA ALA A 116 11.89 -3.12 -9.63
C ALA A 116 11.94 -4.33 -10.60
N ASP A 117 12.58 -5.43 -10.17
CA ASP A 117 12.77 -6.63 -11.01
C ASP A 117 11.45 -7.28 -11.48
N CYS A 118 10.37 -7.08 -10.72
CA CYS A 118 9.08 -7.72 -10.93
C CYS A 118 7.96 -6.72 -11.21
N HIS A 119 8.26 -5.42 -11.19
CA HIS A 119 7.31 -4.32 -11.30
C HIS A 119 6.14 -4.40 -10.31
N LEU A 120 6.43 -4.80 -9.07
CA LEU A 120 5.45 -5.00 -8.02
C LEU A 120 5.75 -4.09 -6.82
N VAL A 121 4.69 -3.66 -6.16
CA VAL A 121 4.76 -3.04 -4.84
C VAL A 121 3.99 -3.88 -3.85
N VAL A 122 4.48 -3.95 -2.62
CA VAL A 122 3.74 -4.45 -1.47
C VAL A 122 3.46 -3.28 -0.56
N VAL A 123 2.19 -2.97 -0.36
CA VAL A 123 1.73 -1.90 0.53
C VAL A 123 0.93 -2.48 1.68
N THR A 124 1.25 -2.06 2.90
CA THR A 124 0.46 -2.34 4.09
C THR A 124 0.15 -1.02 4.79
N GLY A 125 -1.10 -0.86 5.21
CA GLY A 125 -1.50 0.32 5.95
C GLY A 125 -2.87 0.19 6.56
N GLU A 126 -3.31 1.30 7.13
CA GLU A 126 -4.55 1.41 7.88
C GLU A 126 -5.36 2.60 7.36
N GLY A 127 -6.68 2.49 7.37
CA GLY A 127 -7.53 3.56 6.89
C GLY A 127 -8.81 3.74 7.69
N VAL A 128 -9.41 4.90 7.46
CA VAL A 128 -10.70 5.35 8.00
C VAL A 128 -11.56 5.70 6.79
N MET A 129 -12.65 4.96 6.63
CA MET A 129 -13.69 5.22 5.64
C MET A 129 -14.28 6.61 5.85
N GLY A 130 -14.40 7.35 4.74
CA GLY A 130 -14.94 8.72 4.71
C GLY A 130 -16.45 8.78 4.48
#